data_AF-A0A321LEP4-F1
#
_entry.id   AF-A0A321LEP4-F1
#
_cell.length_a   1.000
_cell.length_b   1.000
_cell.length_c   1.000
_cell.angle_alpha   90.00
_cell.angle_beta   90.00
_cell.angle_gamma   90.00
#
_symmetry.space_group_name_H-M   'P 1'
#
loop_
_entity.id
_entity.type
_entity.pdbx_description
1 polymer ?
#
loop_
_entity_poly.entity_id
_entity_poly.type
_entity_poly.pdbx_seq_one_letter_code
_entity_poly.pdbx_strand_id
1 'polypeptide(L)'
;MFDIAKFGAESVLPLDVLKPEQVLYDFDGPRIYTVKSDLGLLLVYVVEDEKDFQVALLTPTAQEVINSLLGGQITVREALQRDWAWLAELSFEGALRRSISVPLPIPDELLPRSGVMLYRKLQPVLSVKLEGAHLRPRNIKASVVRHAIDAGTVSIKRVLDHLWKTKPEGRPSNAIRLLSDLPTQRFAFHSFEVTFGWPAEEAQLTDSNALENDLSQVGIELEKLMLWAQDQAVNANTGGLDLSLLKALERLVPPATGPIERVTLSGAIFAPGVSHIMTRAATKKVRNALKEHEKEQMLISLVGRIGELDKDKLQFTLRDIVSITPPGTVGDEYVCRFANELFDSVFERFTDDNPILVSGRLIGNDVEVSDISVAPEETK
;
A
#
# COMPACT_ATOMS: atom_id res chain seq x y z
N MET A 1 -11.39 -37.24 -13.90
CA MET A 1 -12.18 -37.09 -15.13
C MET A 1 -13.00 -35.84 -14.99
N PHE A 2 -12.53 -34.79 -15.65
CA PHE A 2 -13.16 -33.49 -15.74
C PHE A 2 -14.45 -33.61 -16.58
N ASP A 3 -15.62 -33.40 -15.98
CA ASP A 3 -16.89 -33.44 -16.70
C ASP A 3 -17.26 -32.04 -17.19
N ILE A 4 -17.07 -31.75 -18.47
CA ILE A 4 -17.43 -30.46 -19.05
C ILE A 4 -18.95 -30.23 -19.01
N ALA A 5 -19.78 -31.28 -19.05
CA ALA A 5 -21.24 -31.14 -19.17
C ALA A 5 -21.89 -30.45 -17.96
N LYS A 6 -21.22 -30.46 -16.80
CA LYS A 6 -21.70 -29.74 -15.60
C LYS A 6 -21.71 -28.21 -15.76
N PHE A 7 -21.00 -27.67 -16.76
CA PHE A 7 -20.79 -26.23 -16.92
C PHE A 7 -21.66 -25.55 -17.97
N GLY A 8 -22.45 -26.29 -18.76
CA GLY A 8 -23.22 -25.66 -19.83
C GLY A 8 -23.98 -26.61 -20.74
N ALA A 9 -24.59 -26.05 -21.77
CA ALA A 9 -25.32 -26.79 -22.79
C ALA A 9 -24.38 -27.13 -23.97
N GLU A 10 -24.64 -28.28 -24.61
CA GLU A 10 -23.93 -28.64 -25.84
C GLU A 10 -24.11 -27.57 -26.90
N SER A 11 -22.98 -27.14 -27.46
CA SER A 11 -22.94 -26.18 -28.54
C SER A 11 -21.81 -26.59 -29.47
N VAL A 12 -22.09 -26.69 -30.76
CA VAL A 12 -21.05 -27.01 -31.74
C VAL A 12 -20.22 -25.76 -31.98
N LEU A 13 -18.95 -25.78 -31.56
CA LEU A 13 -17.96 -24.83 -32.00
C LEU A 13 -17.67 -25.16 -33.48
N PRO A 14 -17.80 -24.22 -34.42
CA PRO A 14 -17.66 -24.49 -35.85
C PRO A 14 -16.18 -24.60 -36.26
N LEU A 15 -15.41 -25.44 -35.56
CA LEU A 15 -13.98 -25.61 -35.75
C LEU A 15 -13.61 -27.09 -35.58
N ASP A 16 -13.06 -27.70 -36.64
CA ASP A 16 -12.66 -29.11 -36.59
C ASP A 16 -11.29 -29.30 -35.92
N VAL A 17 -10.36 -28.36 -36.15
CA VAL A 17 -9.00 -28.39 -35.60
C VAL A 17 -8.55 -26.99 -35.23
N LEU A 18 -8.08 -26.82 -34.00
CA LEU A 18 -7.51 -25.58 -33.48
C LEU A 18 -6.01 -25.55 -33.73
N LYS A 19 -5.60 -24.83 -34.78
CA LYS A 19 -4.17 -24.57 -35.05
C LYS A 19 -3.75 -23.25 -34.40
N PRO A 20 -2.76 -23.26 -33.50
CA PRO A 20 -2.26 -22.02 -32.90
C PRO A 20 -1.78 -21.04 -33.98
N GLU A 21 -2.30 -19.82 -33.94
CA GLU A 21 -1.80 -18.69 -34.73
C GLU A 21 -0.61 -18.02 -34.02
N GLN A 22 -0.77 -17.76 -32.72
CA GLN A 22 0.29 -17.23 -31.86
C GLN A 22 0.27 -17.94 -30.50
N VAL A 23 1.39 -18.54 -30.11
CA VAL A 23 1.57 -19.09 -28.76
C VAL A 23 2.02 -17.98 -27.82
N LEU A 24 1.22 -17.70 -26.79
CA LEU A 24 1.49 -16.66 -25.80
C LEU A 24 2.21 -17.21 -24.57
N TYR A 25 1.89 -18.44 -24.17
CA TYR A 25 2.54 -19.15 -23.08
C TYR A 25 2.64 -20.63 -23.40
N ASP A 26 3.85 -21.17 -23.27
CA ASP A 26 4.19 -22.56 -23.56
C ASP A 26 4.84 -23.18 -22.31
N PHE A 27 4.30 -24.31 -21.88
CA PHE A 27 4.87 -25.14 -20.82
C PHE A 27 4.43 -26.59 -21.04
N ASP A 28 5.38 -27.41 -21.51
CA ASP A 28 5.11 -28.76 -22.04
C ASP A 28 4.03 -28.73 -23.14
N GLY A 29 4.05 -27.69 -23.97
CA GLY A 29 3.09 -27.42 -25.03
C GLY A 29 2.32 -26.10 -24.84
N PRO A 30 1.59 -25.64 -25.87
CA PRO A 30 0.83 -24.40 -25.81
C PRO A 30 -0.24 -24.42 -24.73
N ARG A 31 -0.14 -23.51 -23.75
CA ARG A 31 -1.10 -23.38 -22.65
C ARG A 31 -2.02 -22.19 -22.81
N ILE A 32 -1.48 -21.10 -23.34
CA ILE A 32 -2.23 -19.91 -23.70
C ILE A 32 -1.81 -19.54 -25.11
N TYR A 33 -2.76 -19.51 -26.04
CA TYR A 33 -2.48 -19.23 -27.45
C TYR A 33 -3.70 -18.65 -28.13
N THR A 34 -3.51 -18.08 -29.31
CA THR A 34 -4.60 -17.60 -30.15
C THR A 34 -4.85 -18.54 -31.31
N VAL A 35 -6.09 -18.57 -31.79
CA VAL A 35 -6.49 -19.31 -32.99
C VAL A 35 -7.33 -18.40 -33.87
N LYS A 36 -7.06 -18.43 -35.18
CA LYS A 36 -7.92 -17.78 -36.17
C LYS A 36 -9.02 -18.71 -36.61
N SER A 37 -10.24 -18.21 -36.62
CA SER A 37 -11.43 -18.94 -37.07
C SER A 37 -12.33 -18.04 -37.91
N ASP A 38 -13.40 -18.62 -38.45
CA ASP A 38 -14.47 -17.87 -39.10
C ASP A 38 -15.25 -16.97 -38.11
N LEU A 39 -15.16 -17.27 -36.81
CA LEU A 39 -15.69 -16.43 -35.72
C LEU A 39 -14.74 -15.28 -35.34
N GLY A 40 -13.59 -15.17 -36.01
CA GLY A 40 -12.53 -14.22 -35.70
C GLY A 40 -11.41 -14.83 -34.87
N LEU A 41 -10.67 -13.96 -34.17
CA LEU A 41 -9.56 -14.35 -33.31
C LEU A 41 -10.12 -14.87 -31.97
N LEU A 42 -9.69 -16.07 -31.58
CA LEU A 42 -10.05 -16.69 -30.31
C LEU A 42 -8.81 -16.75 -29.41
N LEU A 43 -8.97 -16.46 -28.12
CA LEU A 43 -8.00 -16.75 -27.08
C LEU A 43 -8.33 -18.12 -26.48
N VAL A 44 -7.34 -19.00 -26.44
CA VAL A 44 -7.43 -20.35 -25.89
C VAL A 44 -6.61 -20.43 -24.62
N TYR A 45 -7.21 -20.94 -23.55
CA TYR A 45 -6.57 -21.23 -22.27
C TYR A 45 -6.80 -22.70 -21.91
N VAL A 46 -5.73 -23.48 -21.83
CA VAL A 46 -5.79 -24.88 -21.38
C VAL A 46 -6.00 -24.91 -19.88
N VAL A 47 -7.15 -25.47 -19.47
CA VAL A 47 -7.59 -25.56 -18.08
C VAL A 47 -6.99 -26.79 -17.41
N GLU A 48 -7.05 -27.95 -18.08
CA GLU A 48 -6.65 -29.25 -17.53
C GLU A 48 -6.12 -30.16 -18.64
N ASP A 49 -5.16 -31.02 -18.30
CA ASP A 49 -4.72 -32.14 -19.14
C ASP A 49 -5.33 -33.44 -18.63
N GLU A 50 -6.05 -34.15 -19.50
CA GLU A 50 -6.46 -35.53 -19.28
C GLU A 50 -5.56 -36.47 -20.08
N LYS A 51 -5.66 -37.78 -19.85
CA LYS A 51 -4.72 -38.76 -20.45
C LYS A 51 -4.67 -38.72 -21.98
N ASP A 52 -5.80 -38.47 -22.64
CA ASP A 52 -5.96 -38.58 -24.10
C ASP A 52 -6.46 -37.29 -24.77
N PHE A 53 -6.67 -36.21 -23.99
CA PHE A 53 -7.19 -34.93 -24.46
C PHE A 53 -6.90 -33.81 -23.45
N GLN A 54 -7.07 -32.56 -23.86
CA GLN A 54 -6.99 -31.39 -23.02
C GLN A 54 -8.35 -30.70 -22.95
N VAL A 55 -8.66 -30.09 -21.81
CA VAL A 55 -9.83 -29.24 -21.64
C VAL A 55 -9.38 -27.80 -21.79
N ALA A 56 -9.94 -27.07 -22.75
CA ALA A 56 -9.58 -25.69 -23.03
C ALA A 56 -10.80 -24.76 -22.98
N LEU A 57 -10.60 -23.57 -22.40
CA LEU A 57 -11.54 -22.46 -22.43
C LEU A 57 -11.20 -21.57 -23.63
N LEU A 58 -12.19 -21.29 -24.47
CA LEU A 58 -12.06 -20.43 -25.65
C LEU A 58 -12.96 -19.21 -25.49
N THR A 59 -12.42 -18.02 -25.75
CA THR A 59 -13.20 -16.79 -25.79
C THR A 59 -12.83 -15.97 -27.03
N PRO A 60 -13.77 -15.25 -27.67
CA PRO A 60 -13.41 -14.26 -28.67
C PRO A 60 -12.46 -13.21 -28.11
N THR A 61 -11.55 -12.77 -28.94
CA THR A 61 -10.56 -11.77 -28.56
C THR A 61 -10.21 -10.88 -29.76
N ALA A 62 -9.44 -9.83 -29.50
CA ALA A 62 -8.94 -8.92 -30.51
C ALA A 62 -7.45 -8.67 -30.28
N GLN A 63 -6.74 -8.21 -31.32
CA GLN A 63 -5.30 -7.98 -31.25
C GLN A 63 -4.93 -7.00 -30.14
N GLU A 64 -5.78 -5.99 -29.88
CA GLU A 64 -5.59 -5.04 -28.79
C GLU A 64 -5.58 -5.73 -27.42
N VAL A 65 -6.43 -6.74 -27.22
CA VAL A 65 -6.47 -7.53 -25.98
C VAL A 65 -5.20 -8.34 -25.81
N ILE A 66 -4.72 -8.96 -26.90
CA ILE A 66 -3.47 -9.72 -26.90
C ILE A 66 -2.28 -8.81 -26.60
N ASN A 67 -2.23 -7.64 -27.23
CA ASN A 67 -1.20 -6.64 -26.95
C ASN A 67 -1.25 -6.18 -25.49
N SER A 68 -2.45 -6.01 -24.91
CA SER A 68 -2.61 -5.68 -23.49
C SER A 68 -2.20 -6.79 -22.54
N LEU A 69 -2.44 -8.07 -22.89
CA LEU A 69 -1.93 -9.22 -22.13
C LEU A 69 -0.39 -9.27 -22.15
N LEU A 70 0.21 -9.13 -23.34
CA LEU A 70 1.65 -9.15 -23.54
C LEU A 70 2.34 -7.96 -22.85
N GLY A 71 1.66 -6.81 -22.78
CA GLY A 71 2.11 -5.62 -22.08
C GLY A 71 1.82 -5.62 -20.58
N GLY A 72 1.13 -6.62 -20.04
CA GLY A 72 0.77 -6.71 -18.61
C GLY A 72 -0.27 -5.68 -18.16
N GLN A 73 -1.03 -5.10 -19.08
CA GLN A 73 -2.06 -4.09 -18.79
C GLN A 73 -3.36 -4.74 -18.30
N ILE A 74 -3.59 -6.00 -18.68
CA ILE A 74 -4.69 -6.84 -18.21
C ILE A 74 -4.17 -8.21 -17.80
N THR A 75 -4.88 -8.85 -16.88
CA THR A 75 -4.62 -10.21 -16.43
C THR A 75 -5.17 -11.24 -17.41
N VAL A 76 -4.68 -12.49 -17.32
CA VAL A 76 -5.21 -13.60 -18.13
C VAL A 76 -6.70 -13.80 -17.87
N ARG A 77 -7.12 -13.73 -16.60
CA ARG A 77 -8.53 -13.82 -16.20
C ARG A 77 -9.39 -12.73 -16.86
N GLU A 78 -8.94 -11.47 -16.85
CA GLU A 78 -9.70 -10.37 -17.47
C GLU A 78 -9.84 -10.54 -18.98
N ALA A 79 -8.81 -11.06 -19.66
CA ALA A 79 -8.91 -11.36 -21.08
C ALA A 79 -9.90 -12.49 -21.39
N LEU A 80 -10.06 -13.46 -20.47
CA LEU A 80 -10.98 -14.59 -20.62
C LEU A 80 -12.44 -14.24 -20.32
N GLN A 81 -12.71 -13.19 -19.54
CA GLN A 81 -14.05 -12.87 -19.03
C GLN A 81 -14.79 -11.76 -19.83
N ARG A 82 -14.35 -11.41 -21.03
CA ARG A 82 -14.88 -10.22 -21.75
C ARG A 82 -16.23 -10.47 -22.43
N ASP A 83 -16.36 -11.62 -23.09
CA ASP A 83 -17.50 -11.97 -23.94
C ASP A 83 -17.98 -13.39 -23.62
N TRP A 84 -18.73 -14.04 -24.53
CA TRP A 84 -19.09 -15.44 -24.38
C TRP A 84 -17.85 -16.35 -24.42
N ALA A 85 -18.01 -17.58 -23.93
CA ALA A 85 -16.94 -18.56 -23.93
C ALA A 85 -17.45 -19.97 -24.22
N TRP A 86 -16.54 -20.81 -24.70
CA TRP A 86 -16.75 -22.24 -24.89
C TRP A 86 -15.75 -23.03 -24.07
N LEU A 87 -16.18 -24.19 -23.60
CA LEU A 87 -15.30 -25.20 -23.06
C LEU A 87 -15.22 -26.33 -24.07
N ALA A 88 -14.00 -26.71 -24.46
CA ALA A 88 -13.76 -27.71 -25.49
C ALA A 88 -12.83 -28.81 -24.99
N GLU A 89 -13.15 -30.04 -25.37
CA GLU A 89 -12.24 -31.18 -25.28
C GLU A 89 -11.48 -31.29 -26.60
N LEU A 90 -10.16 -31.20 -26.52
CA LEU A 90 -9.25 -31.17 -27.66
C LEU A 90 -8.28 -32.33 -27.60
N SER A 91 -8.00 -32.99 -28.72
CA SER A 91 -6.82 -33.86 -28.77
C SER A 91 -5.54 -33.04 -28.59
N PHE A 92 -4.42 -33.68 -28.27
CA PHE A 92 -3.13 -32.99 -28.15
C PHE A 92 -2.66 -32.37 -29.49
N GLU A 93 -3.20 -32.82 -30.62
CA GLU A 93 -3.01 -32.25 -31.95
C GLU A 93 -3.99 -31.10 -32.27
N GLY A 94 -4.87 -30.75 -31.32
CA GLY A 94 -5.86 -29.67 -31.44
C GLY A 94 -7.18 -30.07 -32.12
N ALA A 95 -7.44 -31.35 -32.37
CA ALA A 95 -8.70 -31.79 -32.97
C ALA A 95 -9.86 -31.67 -31.96
N LEU A 96 -10.96 -31.02 -32.35
CA LEU A 96 -12.12 -30.83 -31.49
C LEU A 96 -12.88 -32.16 -31.33
N ARG A 97 -13.06 -32.60 -30.08
CA ARG A 97 -13.90 -33.77 -29.76
C ARG A 97 -15.32 -33.37 -29.39
N ARG A 98 -15.43 -32.38 -28.50
CA ARG A 98 -16.70 -31.90 -27.95
C ARG A 98 -16.54 -30.46 -27.50
N SER A 99 -17.62 -29.70 -27.57
CA SER A 99 -17.69 -28.35 -27.01
C SER A 99 -19.03 -28.05 -26.36
N ILE A 100 -19.01 -27.18 -25.37
CA ILE A 100 -20.19 -26.63 -24.72
C ILE A 100 -20.07 -25.10 -24.61
N SER A 101 -21.20 -24.41 -24.56
CA SER A 101 -21.23 -22.99 -24.28
C SER A 101 -21.19 -22.78 -22.77
N VAL A 102 -20.32 -21.89 -22.31
CA VAL A 102 -20.19 -21.54 -20.88
C VAL A 102 -21.00 -20.29 -20.58
N PRO A 103 -21.89 -20.30 -19.58
CA PRO A 103 -22.66 -19.12 -19.20
C PRO A 103 -21.76 -18.04 -18.59
N LEU A 104 -22.20 -16.78 -18.69
CA LEU A 104 -21.60 -15.67 -17.97
C LEU A 104 -22.32 -15.44 -16.62
N PRO A 105 -21.59 -15.17 -15.52
CA PRO A 105 -20.12 -15.14 -15.43
C PRO A 105 -19.50 -16.55 -15.52
N ILE A 106 -18.32 -16.63 -16.15
CA ILE A 106 -17.57 -17.89 -16.25
C ILE A 106 -17.24 -18.41 -14.84
N PRO A 107 -17.53 -19.68 -14.53
CA PRO A 107 -17.21 -20.30 -13.24
C PRO A 107 -15.74 -20.15 -12.83
N ASP A 108 -15.49 -19.84 -11.56
CA ASP A 108 -14.13 -19.60 -11.05
C ASP A 108 -13.19 -20.80 -11.20
N GLU A 109 -13.75 -22.02 -11.21
CA GLU A 109 -13.01 -23.28 -11.44
C GLU A 109 -12.35 -23.36 -12.82
N LEU A 110 -12.88 -22.63 -13.81
CA LEU A 110 -12.39 -22.63 -15.19
C LEU A 110 -11.38 -21.52 -15.48
N LEU A 111 -11.15 -20.63 -14.51
CA LEU A 111 -10.38 -19.42 -14.69
C LEU A 111 -9.07 -19.48 -13.89
N PRO A 112 -7.97 -18.91 -14.41
CA PRO A 112 -6.75 -18.77 -13.64
C PRO A 112 -7.02 -17.93 -12.39
N ARG A 113 -6.18 -18.04 -11.35
CA ARG A 113 -6.32 -17.23 -10.13
C ARG A 113 -6.41 -15.74 -10.46
N SER A 114 -7.17 -14.99 -9.67
CA SER A 114 -7.29 -13.54 -9.85
C SER A 114 -5.92 -12.86 -9.74
N GLY A 115 -5.66 -11.88 -10.60
CA GLY A 115 -4.38 -11.15 -10.63
C GLY A 115 -3.25 -11.83 -11.42
N VAL A 116 -3.44 -13.04 -11.94
CA VAL A 116 -2.39 -13.74 -12.71
C VAL A 116 -2.14 -13.04 -14.05
N MET A 117 -0.91 -12.55 -14.22
CA MET A 117 -0.39 -12.01 -15.47
C MET A 117 0.17 -13.12 -16.37
N LEU A 118 0.29 -12.84 -17.66
CA LEU A 118 0.80 -13.80 -18.66
C LEU A 118 2.23 -14.27 -18.33
N TYR A 119 3.10 -13.35 -17.91
CA TYR A 119 4.47 -13.65 -17.51
C TYR A 119 4.76 -13.11 -16.11
N ARG A 120 5.68 -13.76 -15.40
CA ARG A 120 6.14 -13.31 -14.07
C ARG A 120 6.69 -11.88 -14.09
N LYS A 121 7.44 -11.51 -15.13
CA LYS A 121 8.00 -10.14 -15.29
C LYS A 121 6.94 -9.03 -15.42
N LEU A 122 5.70 -9.41 -15.75
CA LEU A 122 4.58 -8.49 -15.88
C LEU A 122 3.80 -8.35 -14.57
N GLN A 123 4.16 -9.10 -13.53
CA GLN A 123 3.51 -9.01 -12.24
C GLN A 123 3.73 -7.60 -11.67
N PRO A 124 2.67 -6.97 -11.13
CA PRO A 124 2.80 -5.64 -10.55
C PRO A 124 3.72 -5.71 -9.34
N VAL A 125 4.55 -4.68 -9.19
CA VAL A 125 5.38 -4.47 -8.01
C VAL A 125 4.50 -4.34 -6.77
N LEU A 126 3.51 -3.46 -6.84
CA LEU A 126 2.54 -3.23 -5.79
C LEU A 126 1.14 -3.10 -6.41
N SER A 127 0.16 -3.74 -5.80
CA SER A 127 -1.26 -3.53 -6.07
C SER A 127 -1.93 -3.00 -4.81
N VAL A 128 -2.70 -1.93 -4.97
CA VAL A 128 -3.52 -1.32 -3.93
C VAL A 128 -4.98 -1.46 -4.36
N LYS A 129 -5.71 -2.36 -3.71
CA LYS A 129 -7.13 -2.61 -3.96
C LYS A 129 -7.98 -2.01 -2.84
N LEU A 130 -8.83 -1.05 -3.18
CA LEU A 130 -9.77 -0.41 -2.26
C LEU A 130 -11.16 -1.04 -2.41
N GLU A 131 -11.74 -1.46 -1.28
CA GLU A 131 -13.03 -2.12 -1.23
C GLU A 131 -14.01 -1.38 -0.29
N GLY A 132 -15.27 -1.36 -0.68
CA GLY A 132 -16.38 -0.80 0.10
C GLY A 132 -17.69 -0.85 -0.68
N ALA A 133 -18.83 -0.88 0.01
CA ALA A 133 -20.14 -1.16 -0.60
C ALA A 133 -20.52 -0.17 -1.74
N HIS A 134 -19.99 1.05 -1.67
CA HIS A 134 -20.29 2.14 -2.58
C HIS A 134 -19.23 2.35 -3.69
N LEU A 135 -18.17 1.56 -3.71
CA LEU A 135 -17.12 1.63 -4.74
C LEU A 135 -17.56 0.84 -5.98
N ARG A 136 -18.26 1.52 -6.89
CA ARG A 136 -18.76 0.96 -8.14
C ARG A 136 -18.41 1.85 -9.33
N PRO A 137 -18.36 1.32 -10.56
CA PRO A 137 -18.16 2.15 -11.75
C PRO A 137 -19.14 3.34 -11.76
N ARG A 138 -18.66 4.52 -12.18
CA ARG A 138 -19.40 5.81 -12.17
C ARG A 138 -19.72 6.40 -10.78
N ASN A 139 -19.32 5.76 -9.68
CA ASN A 139 -19.49 6.28 -8.31
C ASN A 139 -18.17 6.34 -7.50
N ILE A 140 -17.03 6.26 -8.19
CA ILE A 140 -15.71 6.39 -7.56
C ILE A 140 -15.37 7.87 -7.42
N LYS A 141 -15.26 8.33 -6.16
CA LYS A 141 -14.93 9.72 -5.84
C LYS A 141 -13.44 9.99 -6.04
N ALA A 142 -13.08 11.22 -6.37
CA ALA A 142 -11.67 11.64 -6.52
C ALA A 142 -10.81 11.36 -5.28
N SER A 143 -11.41 11.41 -4.07
CA SER A 143 -10.71 11.06 -2.83
C SER A 143 -10.30 9.59 -2.75
N VAL A 144 -11.05 8.67 -3.38
CA VAL A 144 -10.72 7.25 -3.45
C VAL A 144 -9.52 7.04 -4.38
N VAL A 145 -9.53 7.72 -5.53
CA VAL A 145 -8.42 7.69 -6.49
C VAL A 145 -7.13 8.21 -5.83
N ARG A 146 -7.20 9.39 -5.20
CA ARG A 146 -6.08 9.97 -4.47
C ARG A 146 -5.56 9.03 -3.40
N HIS A 147 -6.46 8.42 -2.60
CA HIS A 147 -6.05 7.52 -1.54
C HIS A 147 -5.28 6.30 -2.07
N ALA A 148 -5.71 5.68 -3.18
CA ALA A 148 -4.99 4.55 -3.76
C ALA A 148 -3.59 4.93 -4.28
N ILE A 149 -3.47 6.10 -4.91
CA ILE A 149 -2.20 6.62 -5.40
C ILE A 149 -1.27 6.91 -4.22
N ASP A 150 -1.75 7.67 -3.23
CA ASP A 150 -0.98 8.01 -2.02
C ASP A 150 -0.57 6.76 -1.25
N ALA A 151 -1.46 5.76 -1.14
CA ALA A 151 -1.18 4.49 -0.49
C ALA A 151 0.00 3.77 -1.15
N GLY A 152 0.15 3.83 -2.47
CA GLY A 152 1.30 3.25 -3.16
C GLY A 152 2.55 4.11 -3.02
N THR A 153 2.51 5.33 -3.57
CA THR A 153 3.72 6.15 -3.79
C THR A 153 4.26 6.77 -2.51
N VAL A 154 3.38 7.29 -1.64
CA VAL A 154 3.81 7.98 -0.42
C VAL A 154 4.29 6.96 0.62
N SER A 155 3.65 5.79 0.73
CA SER A 155 4.07 4.78 1.70
C SER A 155 5.45 4.22 1.36
N ILE A 156 5.68 3.85 0.09
CA ILE A 156 6.98 3.36 -0.39
C ILE A 156 8.05 4.41 -0.10
N LYS A 157 7.82 5.67 -0.50
CA LYS A 157 8.76 6.75 -0.25
C LYS A 157 9.11 6.91 1.23
N ARG A 158 8.13 6.84 2.13
CA ARG A 158 8.34 7.00 3.58
C ARG A 158 9.12 5.84 4.21
N VAL A 159 8.87 4.61 3.75
CA VAL A 159 9.62 3.42 4.18
C VAL A 159 11.06 3.49 3.66
N LEU A 160 11.21 3.91 2.42
CA LEU A 160 12.50 4.17 1.80
C LEU A 160 13.32 5.22 2.56
N ASP A 161 12.74 6.38 2.85
CA ASP A 161 13.38 7.43 3.65
C ASP A 161 13.83 6.88 5.03
N HIS A 162 13.04 5.99 5.64
CA HIS A 162 13.39 5.36 6.91
C HIS A 162 14.58 4.38 6.77
N LEU A 163 14.54 3.50 5.77
CA LEU A 163 15.60 2.53 5.48
C LEU A 163 16.94 3.18 5.12
N TRP A 164 16.93 4.41 4.61
CA TRP A 164 18.16 5.12 4.23
C TRP A 164 18.69 6.08 5.28
N LYS A 165 17.87 6.58 6.20
CA LYS A 165 18.37 7.31 7.39
C LYS A 165 19.38 6.48 8.21
N THR A 166 19.32 5.16 8.08
CA THR A 166 20.21 4.23 8.79
C THR A 166 21.47 3.84 7.99
N LYS A 167 21.61 4.29 6.72
CA LYS A 167 22.81 4.04 5.89
C LYS A 167 23.75 5.27 5.90
N PRO A 168 25.08 5.07 5.88
CA PRO A 168 26.05 6.16 5.90
C PRO A 168 25.96 7.06 4.66
N GLU A 169 26.28 8.34 4.84
CA GLU A 169 26.08 9.45 3.90
C GLU A 169 26.55 9.15 2.46
N GLY A 170 25.65 9.35 1.51
CA GLY A 170 25.90 9.26 0.08
C GLY A 170 24.70 9.79 -0.72
N ARG A 171 24.93 10.17 -1.99
CA ARG A 171 23.86 10.64 -2.89
C ARG A 171 22.74 9.58 -2.96
N PRO A 172 21.46 9.99 -2.93
CA PRO A 172 20.35 9.08 -3.20
C PRO A 172 20.63 8.29 -4.48
N SER A 173 20.64 6.96 -4.41
CA SER A 173 20.82 6.14 -5.61
C SER A 173 19.67 6.44 -6.58
N ASN A 174 19.90 6.33 -7.89
CA ASN A 174 18.82 6.47 -8.87
C ASN A 174 17.65 5.51 -8.57
N ALA A 175 17.93 4.37 -7.92
CA ALA A 175 16.92 3.42 -7.43
C ALA A 175 15.87 4.06 -6.51
N ILE A 176 16.24 5.01 -5.65
CA ILE A 176 15.29 5.73 -4.76
C ILE A 176 14.23 6.46 -5.58
N ARG A 177 14.69 7.19 -6.59
CA ARG A 177 13.82 7.97 -7.48
C ARG A 177 12.88 7.04 -8.24
N LEU A 178 13.42 5.93 -8.76
CA LEU A 178 12.66 4.93 -9.50
C LEU A 178 11.59 4.23 -8.65
N LEU A 179 11.93 3.84 -7.42
CA LEU A 179 11.01 3.13 -6.54
C LEU A 179 9.95 4.05 -5.92
N SER A 180 10.23 5.35 -5.77
CA SER A 180 9.25 6.31 -5.26
C SER A 180 8.25 6.80 -6.32
N ASP A 181 8.56 6.61 -7.61
CA ASP A 181 7.73 7.00 -8.74
C ASP A 181 7.46 5.81 -9.68
N LEU A 182 6.92 4.73 -9.11
CA LEU A 182 6.55 3.55 -9.90
C LEU A 182 5.44 3.90 -10.90
N PRO A 183 5.57 3.49 -12.18
CA PRO A 183 4.55 3.76 -13.17
C PRO A 183 3.25 3.02 -12.85
N THR A 184 2.11 3.69 -13.03
CA THR A 184 0.81 3.01 -12.95
C THR A 184 0.66 2.03 -14.10
N GLN A 185 0.33 0.79 -13.79
CA GLN A 185 0.21 -0.31 -14.75
C GLN A 185 -1.26 -0.59 -15.12
N ARG A 186 -2.19 -0.54 -14.17
CA ARG A 186 -3.61 -0.87 -14.39
C ARG A 186 -4.54 -0.18 -13.41
N PHE A 187 -5.77 0.09 -13.88
CA PHE A 187 -6.93 0.43 -13.06
C PHE A 187 -8.04 -0.64 -13.21
N ALA A 188 -8.64 -1.10 -12.11
CA ALA A 188 -9.82 -1.97 -12.14
C ALA A 188 -10.99 -1.37 -11.35
N PHE A 189 -12.24 -1.74 -11.70
CA PHE A 189 -13.45 -0.98 -11.32
C PHE A 189 -14.57 -1.75 -10.59
N HIS A 190 -14.41 -3.02 -10.25
CA HIS A 190 -15.35 -3.76 -9.36
C HIS A 190 -15.02 -3.58 -7.86
N SER A 191 -13.80 -3.14 -7.64
CA SER A 191 -13.15 -2.56 -6.46
C SER A 191 -12.17 -1.57 -7.05
N PHE A 192 -11.92 -0.41 -6.45
CA PHE A 192 -10.96 0.51 -7.07
C PHE A 192 -9.55 -0.01 -6.82
N GLU A 193 -8.93 -0.58 -7.85
CA GLU A 193 -7.58 -1.11 -7.77
C GLU A 193 -6.64 -0.27 -8.63
N VAL A 194 -5.48 0.07 -8.07
CA VAL A 194 -4.35 0.67 -8.79
C VAL A 194 -3.17 -0.26 -8.64
N THR A 195 -2.58 -0.68 -9.75
CA THR A 195 -1.34 -1.45 -9.75
C THR A 195 -0.18 -0.61 -10.25
N PHE A 196 0.99 -0.86 -9.69
CA PHE A 196 2.24 -0.19 -10.02
C PHE A 196 3.21 -1.20 -10.60
N GLY A 197 3.78 -0.88 -11.76
CA GLY A 197 4.69 -1.77 -12.50
C GLY A 197 6.15 -1.44 -12.26
N TRP A 198 7.02 -2.24 -12.87
CA TRP A 198 8.44 -1.93 -12.95
C TRP A 198 8.70 -0.74 -13.89
N PRO A 199 9.66 0.15 -13.58
CA PRO A 199 10.06 1.21 -14.50
C PRO A 199 10.70 0.60 -15.75
N ALA A 200 10.06 0.79 -16.91
CA ALA A 200 10.37 0.06 -18.15
C ALA A 200 11.70 0.45 -18.84
N GLU A 201 12.10 1.72 -18.75
CA GLU A 201 13.27 2.25 -19.50
C GLU A 201 14.46 2.59 -18.60
N GLU A 202 14.22 3.13 -17.40
CA GLU A 202 15.30 3.61 -16.51
C GLU A 202 15.96 2.48 -15.68
N ALA A 203 15.31 1.31 -15.58
CA ALA A 203 15.87 0.13 -14.91
C ALA A 203 17.03 -0.51 -15.68
N GLN A 204 17.14 -0.29 -17.00
CA GLN A 204 18.26 -0.82 -17.81
C GLN A 204 19.58 -0.07 -17.55
N LEU A 205 19.51 1.17 -17.06
CA LEU A 205 20.66 2.02 -16.73
C LEU A 205 21.11 1.87 -15.27
N THR A 206 20.39 1.07 -14.49
CA THR A 206 20.62 0.87 -13.05
C THR A 206 20.91 -0.61 -12.81
N ASP A 207 21.75 -0.95 -11.82
CA ASP A 207 21.96 -2.36 -11.46
C ASP A 207 20.63 -2.99 -11.04
N SER A 208 20.06 -3.84 -11.90
CA SER A 208 18.74 -4.44 -11.70
C SER A 208 18.69 -5.26 -10.41
N ASN A 209 19.80 -5.88 -10.01
CA ASN A 209 19.88 -6.64 -8.76
C ASN A 209 19.81 -5.71 -7.54
N ALA A 210 20.43 -4.54 -7.61
CA ALA A 210 20.37 -3.56 -6.53
C ALA A 210 18.94 -3.02 -6.35
N LEU A 211 18.24 -2.75 -7.45
CA LEU A 211 16.84 -2.31 -7.43
C LEU A 211 15.91 -3.38 -6.83
N GLU A 212 16.06 -4.65 -7.24
CA GLU A 212 15.31 -5.78 -6.68
C GLU A 212 15.58 -5.99 -5.19
N ASN A 213 16.84 -5.84 -4.75
CA ASN A 213 17.22 -5.92 -3.35
C ASN A 213 16.59 -4.80 -2.52
N ASP A 214 16.69 -3.55 -2.98
CA ASP A 214 16.09 -2.40 -2.28
C ASP A 214 14.56 -2.55 -2.20
N LEU A 215 13.90 -2.98 -3.28
CA LEU A 215 12.47 -3.24 -3.28
C LEU A 215 12.08 -4.37 -2.32
N SER A 216 12.88 -5.44 -2.25
CA SER A 216 12.65 -6.53 -1.31
C SER A 216 12.76 -6.08 0.15
N GLN A 217 13.70 -5.18 0.47
CA GLN A 217 13.79 -4.57 1.81
C GLN A 217 12.57 -3.69 2.13
N VAL A 218 12.06 -2.92 1.15
CA VAL A 218 10.79 -2.19 1.31
C VAL A 218 9.65 -3.14 1.61
N GLY A 219 9.56 -4.25 0.88
CA GLY A 219 8.56 -5.29 1.10
C GLY A 219 8.58 -5.84 2.51
N ILE A 220 9.76 -6.20 3.00
CA ILE A 220 9.97 -6.70 4.37
C ILE A 220 9.51 -5.67 5.41
N GLU A 221 9.88 -4.40 5.24
CA GLU A 221 9.45 -3.35 6.18
C GLU A 221 7.96 -3.07 6.12
N LEU A 222 7.38 -2.97 4.92
CA LEU A 222 5.93 -2.83 4.74
C LEU A 222 5.18 -3.99 5.40
N GLU A 223 5.65 -5.22 5.22
CA GLU A 223 5.08 -6.41 5.84
C GLU A 223 5.10 -6.31 7.37
N LYS A 224 6.24 -5.92 7.97
CA LYS A 224 6.33 -5.67 9.42
C LYS A 224 5.31 -4.63 9.89
N LEU A 225 5.18 -3.51 9.17
CA LEU A 225 4.21 -2.45 9.51
C LEU A 225 2.77 -2.96 9.46
N MET A 226 2.43 -3.73 8.44
CA MET A 226 1.09 -4.28 8.27
C MET A 226 0.76 -5.33 9.34
N LEU A 227 1.71 -6.22 9.65
CA LEU A 227 1.56 -7.19 10.73
C LEU A 227 1.42 -6.50 12.09
N TRP A 228 2.18 -5.43 12.35
CA TRP A 228 1.99 -4.59 13.53
C TRP A 228 0.59 -3.99 13.55
N ALA A 229 0.11 -3.42 12.44
CA ALA A 229 -1.21 -2.79 12.35
C ALA A 229 -2.37 -3.77 12.59
N GLN A 230 -2.14 -5.05 12.31
CA GLN A 230 -3.11 -6.16 12.46
C GLN A 230 -3.02 -6.88 13.81
N ASP A 231 -2.16 -6.44 14.74
CA ASP A 231 -1.88 -7.14 16.00
C ASP A 231 -1.31 -8.56 15.81
N GLN A 232 -0.68 -8.83 14.66
CA GLN A 232 -0.08 -10.12 14.31
C GLN A 232 1.45 -10.15 14.49
N ALA A 233 2.06 -9.05 14.92
CA ALA A 233 3.48 -9.00 15.19
C ALA A 233 3.83 -9.82 16.46
N VAL A 234 4.47 -10.98 16.27
CA VAL A 234 4.82 -11.91 17.37
C VAL A 234 5.98 -11.38 18.23
N ASN A 235 6.86 -10.52 17.71
CA ASN A 235 8.06 -10.05 18.43
C ASN A 235 8.55 -8.66 17.95
N ALA A 236 7.66 -7.69 17.76
CA ALA A 236 8.13 -6.31 17.57
C ALA A 236 8.56 -5.78 18.94
N ASN A 237 9.89 -5.72 19.17
CA ASN A 237 10.48 -4.99 20.29
C ASN A 237 9.72 -3.68 20.48
N THR A 238 9.22 -3.48 21.69
CA THR A 238 8.32 -2.40 22.16
C THR A 238 8.90 -0.97 22.05
N GLY A 239 10.01 -0.78 21.33
CA GLY A 239 10.39 0.54 20.85
C GLY A 239 9.41 0.95 19.77
N GLY A 240 8.62 1.99 20.01
CA GLY A 240 7.58 2.47 19.10
C GLY A 240 8.07 2.63 17.66
N LEU A 241 7.15 2.47 16.70
CA LEU A 241 7.43 2.68 15.28
C LEU A 241 7.79 4.14 15.03
N ASP A 242 8.91 4.40 14.35
CA ASP A 242 9.31 5.76 13.93
C ASP A 242 8.16 6.52 13.24
N LEU A 243 8.11 7.84 13.45
CA LEU A 243 7.06 8.69 12.91
C LEU A 243 6.94 8.60 11.38
N SER A 244 8.05 8.39 10.65
CA SER A 244 8.00 8.21 9.19
C SER A 244 7.21 6.95 8.82
N LEU A 245 7.43 5.86 9.54
CA LEU A 245 6.77 4.59 9.32
C LEU A 245 5.29 4.64 9.71
N LEU A 246 4.94 5.31 10.82
CA LEU A 246 3.53 5.53 11.17
C LEU A 246 2.80 6.36 10.12
N LYS A 247 3.45 7.39 9.55
CA LYS A 247 2.89 8.19 8.44
C LYS A 247 2.78 7.40 7.14
N ALA A 248 3.67 6.44 6.89
CA ALA A 248 3.54 5.50 5.78
C ALA A 248 2.29 4.63 5.98
N LEU A 249 2.15 4.05 7.17
CA LEU A 249 1.06 3.16 7.52
C LEU A 249 -0.31 3.87 7.53
N GLU A 250 -0.36 5.15 7.91
CA GLU A 250 -1.57 5.98 7.80
C GLU A 250 -2.14 6.01 6.37
N ARG A 251 -1.27 5.93 5.35
CA ARG A 251 -1.68 5.93 3.94
C ARG A 251 -2.14 4.56 3.46
N LEU A 252 -1.72 3.49 4.13
CA LEU A 252 -2.04 2.10 3.78
C LEU A 252 -3.30 1.57 4.45
N VAL A 253 -3.78 2.23 5.50
CA VAL A 253 -5.02 1.88 6.19
C VAL A 253 -6.21 2.64 5.61
N PRO A 254 -7.43 2.05 5.64
CA PRO A 254 -8.62 2.76 5.20
C PRO A 254 -8.85 4.02 6.06
N PRO A 255 -9.42 5.09 5.49
CA PRO A 255 -9.87 6.22 6.29
C PRO A 255 -10.93 5.78 7.32
N ALA A 256 -10.95 6.44 8.48
CA ALA A 256 -11.90 6.10 9.56
C ALA A 256 -13.37 6.29 9.16
N THR A 257 -13.62 7.22 8.22
CA THR A 257 -14.93 7.48 7.64
C THR A 257 -14.83 7.51 6.12
N GLY A 258 -15.96 7.32 5.44
CA GLY A 258 -16.04 7.39 3.98
C GLY A 258 -16.31 6.04 3.31
N PRO A 259 -16.17 5.98 1.98
CA PRO A 259 -16.61 4.84 1.17
C PRO A 259 -15.61 3.67 1.15
N ILE A 260 -14.41 3.85 1.67
CA ILE A 260 -13.39 2.82 1.75
C ILE A 260 -13.53 2.11 3.10
N GLU A 261 -13.67 0.79 3.06
CA GLU A 261 -13.85 -0.07 4.23
C GLU A 261 -12.63 -0.97 4.44
N ARG A 262 -12.03 -1.45 3.34
CA ARG A 262 -10.84 -2.28 3.35
C ARG A 262 -9.84 -1.81 2.29
N VAL A 263 -8.57 -1.98 2.62
CA VAL A 263 -7.44 -1.80 1.69
C VAL A 263 -6.69 -3.12 1.63
N THR A 264 -6.58 -3.70 0.44
CA THR A 264 -5.81 -4.92 0.22
C THR A 264 -4.55 -4.58 -0.55
N LEU A 265 -3.41 -4.99 -0.02
CA LEU A 265 -2.08 -4.79 -0.59
C LEU A 265 -1.53 -6.14 -1.05
N SER A 266 -1.04 -6.19 -2.28
CA SER A 266 -0.40 -7.39 -2.85
C SER A 266 0.63 -6.98 -3.90
N GLY A 267 1.31 -7.93 -4.52
CA GLY A 267 2.29 -7.67 -5.60
C GLY A 267 3.63 -8.33 -5.35
N ALA A 268 4.55 -8.16 -6.29
CA ALA A 268 5.88 -8.75 -6.26
C ALA A 268 6.80 -8.16 -5.17
N ILE A 269 6.43 -7.02 -4.59
CA ILE A 269 7.11 -6.44 -3.43
C ILE A 269 6.98 -7.33 -2.18
N PHE A 270 5.94 -8.17 -2.10
CA PHE A 270 5.75 -9.13 -1.01
C PHE A 270 6.14 -10.55 -1.46
N ALA A 271 6.20 -11.48 -0.49
CA ALA A 271 6.38 -12.89 -0.82
C ALA A 271 5.25 -13.42 -1.74
N PRO A 272 5.55 -14.35 -2.67
CA PRO A 272 4.56 -14.84 -3.64
C PRO A 272 3.28 -15.35 -2.97
N GLY A 273 2.13 -14.82 -3.42
CA GLY A 273 0.81 -15.22 -2.89
C GLY A 273 0.43 -14.57 -1.56
N VAL A 274 1.30 -13.74 -0.97
CA VAL A 274 0.97 -12.98 0.23
C VAL A 274 0.15 -11.75 -0.16
N SER A 275 -0.90 -11.51 0.63
CA SER A 275 -1.70 -10.29 0.54
C SER A 275 -2.06 -9.85 1.95
N HIS A 276 -2.05 -8.54 2.17
CA HIS A 276 -2.35 -7.94 3.47
C HIS A 276 -3.62 -7.13 3.38
N ILE A 277 -4.54 -7.34 4.32
CA ILE A 277 -5.84 -6.69 4.36
C ILE A 277 -5.87 -5.74 5.56
N MET A 278 -5.93 -4.44 5.29
CA MET A 278 -6.11 -3.41 6.31
C MET A 278 -7.59 -3.05 6.45
N THR A 279 -8.04 -2.94 7.69
CA THR A 279 -9.41 -2.56 8.07
C THR A 279 -9.41 -1.31 8.94
N ARG A 280 -10.59 -0.78 9.26
CA ARG A 280 -10.71 0.38 10.17
C ARG A 280 -10.18 0.13 11.59
N ALA A 281 -10.04 -1.14 12.00
CA ALA A 281 -9.39 -1.47 13.27
C ALA A 281 -7.92 -1.04 13.26
N ALA A 282 -7.20 -1.33 12.16
CA ALA A 282 -5.83 -0.88 11.96
C ALA A 282 -5.75 0.66 11.96
N THR A 283 -6.71 1.36 11.34
CA THR A 283 -6.77 2.83 11.36
C THR A 283 -6.82 3.40 12.77
N LYS A 284 -7.61 2.79 13.67
CA LYS A 284 -7.70 3.22 15.06
C LYS A 284 -6.34 3.07 15.76
N LYS A 285 -5.67 1.93 15.58
CA LYS A 285 -4.36 1.65 16.15
C LYS A 285 -3.30 2.65 15.66
N VAL A 286 -3.20 2.85 14.35
CA VAL A 286 -2.26 3.79 13.74
C VAL A 286 -2.47 5.22 14.24
N ARG A 287 -3.73 5.68 14.32
CA ARG A 287 -4.04 7.02 14.81
C ARG A 287 -3.71 7.21 16.29
N ASN A 288 -3.87 6.17 17.11
CA ASN A 288 -3.50 6.23 18.51
C ASN A 288 -1.98 6.36 18.67
N ALA A 289 -1.21 5.55 17.94
CA ALA A 289 0.26 5.64 17.95
C ALA A 289 0.78 6.99 17.43
N LEU A 290 0.17 7.53 16.36
CA LEU A 290 0.51 8.87 15.86
C LEU A 290 0.25 9.95 16.91
N LYS A 291 -0.89 9.88 17.62
CA LYS A 291 -1.20 10.82 18.70
C LYS A 291 -0.21 10.69 19.86
N GLU A 292 0.21 9.48 20.21
CA GLU A 292 1.22 9.26 21.25
C GLU A 292 2.55 9.91 20.87
N HIS A 293 3.02 9.74 19.64
CA HIS A 293 4.22 10.42 19.16
C HIS A 293 4.08 11.95 19.09
N GLU A 294 2.91 12.48 18.72
CA GLU A 294 2.67 13.92 18.78
C GLU A 294 2.73 14.45 20.22
N LYS A 295 2.25 13.69 21.21
CA LYS A 295 2.38 14.05 22.63
C LYS A 295 3.84 14.08 23.07
N GLU A 296 4.63 13.10 22.65
CA GLU A 296 6.06 13.01 22.97
C GLU A 296 6.88 14.13 22.31
N GLN A 297 6.55 14.52 21.07
CA GLN A 297 7.22 15.62 20.35
C GLN A 297 6.81 17.03 20.82
N MET A 298 5.73 17.17 21.58
CA MET A 298 5.30 18.44 22.19
C MET A 298 6.01 18.73 23.53
N LEU A 299 6.93 17.87 23.97
CA LEU A 299 7.76 18.16 25.13
C LEU A 299 8.73 19.29 24.77
N ILE A 300 8.59 20.40 25.47
CA ILE A 300 9.45 21.57 25.34
C ILE A 300 10.13 21.87 26.67
N SER A 301 11.33 22.44 26.56
CA SER A 301 12.01 23.08 27.67
C SER A 301 12.22 24.55 27.32
N LEU A 302 11.73 25.44 28.18
CA LEU A 302 11.81 26.89 28.05
C LEU A 302 12.68 27.45 29.18
N VAL A 303 13.57 28.38 28.85
CA VAL A 303 14.26 29.19 29.86
C VAL A 303 13.73 30.61 29.82
N GLY A 304 13.22 31.12 30.94
CA GLY A 304 12.65 32.47 31.03
C GLY A 304 12.37 32.89 32.47
N ARG A 305 11.65 33.99 32.67
CA ARG A 305 11.28 34.52 33.99
C ARG A 305 9.77 34.48 34.20
N ILE A 306 9.33 34.25 35.43
CA ILE A 306 7.89 34.30 35.76
C ILE A 306 7.48 35.77 35.86
N GLY A 307 6.73 36.27 34.89
CA GLY A 307 6.26 37.66 34.87
C GLY A 307 5.00 37.89 35.71
N GLU A 308 3.98 37.05 35.54
CA GLU A 308 2.70 37.14 36.26
C GLU A 308 2.29 35.77 36.77
N LEU A 309 1.77 35.67 38.00
CA LEU A 309 1.31 34.42 38.62
C LEU A 309 -0.15 34.57 39.09
N ASP A 310 -1.06 33.77 38.51
CA ASP A 310 -2.47 33.67 38.91
C ASP A 310 -2.65 32.42 39.79
N LYS A 311 -2.69 32.65 41.11
CA LYS A 311 -2.75 31.59 42.12
C LYS A 311 -4.07 30.82 42.10
N ASP A 312 -5.17 31.47 41.73
CA ASP A 312 -6.50 30.86 41.72
C ASP A 312 -6.66 29.91 40.53
N LYS A 313 -5.98 30.19 39.42
CA LYS A 313 -6.03 29.38 38.20
C LYS A 313 -4.83 28.44 38.01
N LEU A 314 -3.87 28.44 38.93
CA LEU A 314 -2.64 27.65 38.86
C LEU A 314 -1.92 27.84 37.51
N GLN A 315 -1.75 29.11 37.12
CA GLN A 315 -1.08 29.48 35.88
C GLN A 315 -0.14 30.67 36.09
N PHE A 316 0.91 30.76 35.29
CA PHE A 316 1.80 31.90 35.24
C PHE A 316 2.20 32.23 33.80
N THR A 317 2.64 33.46 33.56
CA THR A 317 3.19 33.88 32.26
C THR A 317 4.71 33.85 32.33
N LEU A 318 5.33 33.05 31.48
CA LEU A 318 6.78 33.01 31.29
C LEU A 318 7.17 34.07 30.24
N ARG A 319 8.00 35.03 30.64
CA ARG A 319 8.52 36.13 29.81
C ARG A 319 10.04 36.02 29.64
N ASP A 320 10.61 36.90 28.83
CA ASP A 320 12.06 37.00 28.60
C ASP A 320 12.69 35.65 28.22
N ILE A 321 12.09 34.98 27.23
CA ILE A 321 12.50 33.63 26.82
C ILE A 321 13.92 33.68 26.24
N VAL A 322 14.86 33.06 26.94
CA VAL A 322 16.28 32.99 26.58
C VAL A 322 16.53 31.83 25.63
N SER A 323 15.89 30.69 25.86
CA SER A 323 16.03 29.51 25.00
C SER A 323 14.78 28.64 25.00
N ILE A 324 14.56 27.96 23.87
CA ILE A 324 13.53 26.94 23.68
C ILE A 324 14.17 25.68 23.09
N THR A 325 13.85 24.52 23.67
CA THR A 325 14.28 23.22 23.15
C THR A 325 13.05 22.34 22.92
N PRO A 326 12.81 21.83 21.70
CA PRO A 326 13.57 22.06 20.47
C PRO A 326 13.45 23.52 19.94
N PRO A 327 14.43 24.02 19.16
CA PRO A 327 14.43 25.39 18.66
C PRO A 327 13.23 25.66 17.74
N GLY A 328 12.48 26.72 18.05
CA GLY A 328 11.28 27.17 17.34
C GLY A 328 11.17 28.69 17.31
N THR A 329 10.06 29.21 16.79
CA THR A 329 9.79 30.65 16.84
C THR A 329 9.62 31.07 18.30
N VAL A 330 10.56 31.87 18.81
CA VAL A 330 10.50 32.39 20.17
C VAL A 330 9.33 33.38 20.22
N GLY A 331 8.21 32.97 20.83
CA GLY A 331 7.20 33.92 21.29
C GLY A 331 7.77 34.75 22.44
N ASP A 332 7.38 36.00 22.52
CA ASP A 332 7.83 36.90 23.59
C ASP A 332 7.35 36.42 24.99
N GLU A 333 6.22 35.71 25.02
CA GLU A 333 5.59 35.21 26.25
C GLU A 333 4.87 33.87 26.04
N TYR A 334 4.83 33.04 27.08
CA TYR A 334 4.08 31.78 27.13
C TYR A 334 3.22 31.71 28.38
N VAL A 335 1.98 31.21 28.25
CA VAL A 335 1.12 30.93 29.42
C VAL A 335 1.39 29.51 29.90
N CYS A 336 1.93 29.36 31.09
CA CYS A 336 2.30 28.10 31.72
C CYS A 336 1.24 27.71 32.77
N ARG A 337 0.62 26.54 32.61
CA ARG A 337 -0.31 25.95 33.58
C ARG A 337 0.38 24.83 34.35
N PHE A 338 0.19 24.75 35.65
CA PHE A 338 0.89 23.78 36.49
C PHE A 338 -0.07 23.08 37.45
N ALA A 339 0.29 21.87 37.88
CA ALA A 339 -0.47 21.13 38.90
C ALA A 339 -0.21 21.71 40.29
N ASN A 340 -1.17 21.54 41.22
CA ASN A 340 -1.06 22.07 42.59
C ASN A 340 0.20 21.57 43.34
N GLU A 341 0.73 20.41 42.97
CA GLU A 341 1.97 19.84 43.51
C GLU A 341 3.21 20.71 43.24
N LEU A 342 3.19 21.48 42.14
CA LEU A 342 4.27 22.40 41.77
C LEU A 342 4.09 23.80 42.36
N PHE A 343 3.00 24.05 43.12
CA PHE A 343 2.65 25.40 43.58
C PHE A 343 3.76 26.03 44.41
N ASP A 344 4.29 25.31 45.40
CA ASP A 344 5.34 25.83 46.28
C ASP A 344 6.62 26.16 45.49
N SER A 345 7.02 25.27 44.57
CA SER A 345 8.16 25.49 43.69
C SER A 345 7.97 26.69 42.76
N VAL A 346 6.80 26.83 42.13
CA VAL A 346 6.49 27.99 41.28
C VAL A 346 6.47 29.28 42.09
N PHE A 347 5.90 29.26 43.29
CA PHE A 347 5.77 30.44 44.15
C PHE A 347 7.13 30.92 44.69
N GLU A 348 8.00 30.00 45.09
CA GLU A 348 9.39 30.29 45.48
C GLU A 348 10.13 30.97 44.32
N ARG A 349 10.08 30.37 43.12
CA ARG A 349 10.74 30.91 41.93
C ARG A 349 10.21 32.27 41.47
N PHE A 350 8.90 32.50 41.62
CA PHE A 350 8.30 33.80 41.34
C PHE A 350 8.81 34.89 42.29
N THR A 351 9.09 34.54 43.54
CA THR A 351 9.60 35.50 44.54
C THR A 351 11.08 35.84 44.29
N ASP A 352 11.85 34.89 43.79
CA ASP A 352 13.29 35.05 43.54
C ASP A 352 13.63 35.88 42.29
N ASP A 353 12.68 36.07 41.36
CA ASP A 353 12.85 36.76 40.06
C ASP A 353 14.04 36.26 39.21
N ASN A 354 14.45 35.00 39.44
CA ASN A 354 15.54 34.37 38.70
C ASN A 354 15.03 33.64 37.45
N PRO A 355 15.84 33.52 36.39
CA PRO A 355 15.52 32.67 35.26
C PRO A 355 15.31 31.22 35.69
N ILE A 356 14.25 30.61 35.18
CA ILE A 356 13.87 29.22 35.44
C ILE A 356 13.90 28.41 34.15
N LEU A 357 14.17 27.12 34.30
CA LEU A 357 13.94 26.12 33.29
C LEU A 357 12.58 25.47 33.53
N VAL A 358 11.64 25.70 32.61
CA VAL A 358 10.31 25.09 32.59
C VAL A 358 10.35 23.94 31.59
N SER A 359 10.10 22.72 32.06
CA SER A 359 9.91 21.57 31.18
C SER A 359 8.46 21.14 31.21
N GLY A 360 7.87 20.94 30.04
CA GLY A 360 6.44 20.72 29.95
C GLY A 360 6.00 20.40 28.54
N ARG A 361 4.69 20.38 28.34
CA ARG A 361 4.07 20.04 27.08
C ARG A 361 3.40 21.27 26.46
N LEU A 362 3.75 21.59 25.22
CA LEU A 362 3.10 22.67 24.47
C LEU A 362 1.72 22.23 23.97
N ILE A 363 0.67 22.98 24.32
CA ILE A 363 -0.71 22.79 23.89
C ILE A 363 -1.21 24.10 23.29
N GLY A 364 -1.09 24.24 21.97
CA GLY A 364 -1.34 25.52 21.30
C GLY A 364 -0.21 26.51 21.61
N ASN A 365 -0.53 27.63 22.26
CA ASN A 365 0.44 28.60 22.80
C ASN A 365 0.67 28.46 24.31
N ASP A 366 -0.03 27.52 24.96
CA ASP A 366 0.07 27.31 26.41
C ASP A 366 1.01 26.15 26.70
N VAL A 367 1.64 26.15 27.86
CA VAL A 367 2.57 25.10 28.32
C VAL A 367 2.00 24.43 29.55
N GLU A 368 1.75 23.13 29.48
CA GLU A 368 1.41 22.31 30.64
C GLU A 368 2.73 21.90 31.33
N VAL A 369 3.03 22.50 32.47
CA VAL A 369 4.29 22.35 33.19
C VAL A 369 4.33 21.00 33.89
N SER A 370 5.36 20.23 33.57
CA SER A 370 5.68 18.95 34.21
C SER A 370 6.72 19.11 35.31
N ASP A 371 7.67 20.02 35.10
CA ASP A 371 8.79 20.27 36.01
C ASP A 371 9.29 21.72 35.91
N ILE A 372 9.81 22.23 37.03
CA ILE A 372 10.39 23.57 37.15
C ILE A 372 11.69 23.49 37.95
N SER A 373 12.77 23.99 37.36
CA SER A 373 14.09 23.99 37.98
C SER A 373 14.82 25.32 37.76
N VAL A 374 15.93 25.51 38.48
CA VAL A 374 16.81 26.65 38.25
C VAL A 374 17.37 26.55 36.83
N ALA A 375 17.36 27.65 36.07
CA ALA A 375 18.08 27.66 34.82
C ALA A 375 19.57 27.36 35.08
N PRO A 376 20.20 26.44 34.34
CA PRO A 376 21.63 26.18 34.50
C PRO A 376 22.40 27.49 34.27
N GLU A 377 23.28 27.87 35.19
CA GLU A 377 24.19 29.00 34.98
C GLU A 377 24.97 28.73 33.69
N GLU A 378 24.76 29.56 32.66
CA GLU A 378 25.59 29.51 31.46
C GLU A 378 27.04 29.70 31.92
N THR A 379 27.81 28.60 31.87
CA THR A 379 29.24 28.63 32.11
C THR A 379 29.81 29.42 30.94
N LYS A 380 30.07 30.71 31.18
CA LYS A 380 30.64 31.64 30.20
C LYS A 380 31.93 31.14 29.57
#